data_AF-A0A915ZYJ2-F1
#
_entry.id   AF-A0A915ZYJ2-F1
#
_cell.length_a   1.000
_cell.length_b   1.000
_cell.length_c   1.000
_cell.angle_alpha   90.00
_cell.angle_beta   90.00
_cell.angle_gamma   90.00
#
_symmetry.space_group_name_H-M   'P 1'
#
loop_
_entity.id
_entity.type
_entity.pdbx_description
1 polymer ?
#
loop_
_entity_poly.entity_id
_entity_poly.type
_entity_poly.pdbx_seq_one_letter_code
_entity_poly.pdbx_strand_id
1 'polypeptide(L)'
;LDELQQELSRTSASYDANRKKKVLNQVNKFLKAKGGFLTLREEAIKKLQNCLESFINKEGNTIGSTRDLKTSNLADKYTKEFQYILVKYNDGLLELNKNYYSLENIVQENKELEVSLMIENILQLNSFNLDKYKIFKFATNSQEGTRIQLNSNMMAEDINSLRKNLNELKLELEQEKKELRNLAAD
;
A
#
# COMPACT_ATOMS: atom_id res chain seq x y z
N LEU A 1 41.15 30.52 18.92
CA LEU A 1 39.76 30.83 18.52
C LEU A 1 39.41 30.05 17.25
N ASP A 2 40.31 30.02 16.26
CA ASP A 2 40.12 29.31 14.98
C ASP A 2 40.04 27.78 15.07
N GLU A 3 40.87 27.12 15.89
CA GLU A 3 40.82 25.64 16.01
C GLU A 3 39.48 25.12 16.55
N LEU A 4 38.93 25.79 17.58
CA LEU A 4 37.64 25.44 18.18
C LEU A 4 36.48 25.65 17.20
N GLN A 5 36.49 26.75 16.43
CA GLN A 5 35.48 26.98 15.39
C GLN A 5 35.58 25.95 14.26
N GLN A 6 36.80 25.54 13.90
CA GLN A 6 37.02 24.54 12.87
C GLN A 6 36.59 23.14 13.32
N GLU A 7 36.88 22.74 14.57
CA GLU A 7 36.40 21.51 15.21
C GLU A 7 34.87 21.47 15.32
N LEU A 8 34.24 22.57 15.76
CA LEU A 8 32.78 22.72 15.81
C LEU A 8 32.16 22.57 14.42
N SER A 9 32.76 23.20 13.40
CA SER A 9 32.29 23.09 12.02
C SER A 9 32.39 21.65 11.48
N ARG A 10 33.50 20.96 11.75
CA ARG A 10 33.68 19.54 11.37
C ARG A 10 32.65 18.64 12.06
N THR A 11 32.40 18.89 13.35
CA THR A 11 31.42 18.13 14.15
C THR A 11 30.01 18.36 13.65
N SER A 12 29.63 19.61 13.36
CA SER A 12 28.33 19.97 12.78
C SER A 12 28.12 19.31 11.42
N ALA A 13 29.12 19.40 10.52
CA ALA A 13 29.04 18.79 9.20
C ALA A 13 28.92 17.25 9.28
N SER A 14 29.63 16.61 10.20
CA SER A 14 29.51 15.16 10.44
C SER A 14 28.13 14.78 10.99
N TYR A 15 27.60 15.58 11.90
CA TYR A 15 26.26 15.38 12.48
C TYR A 15 25.17 15.49 11.41
N ASP A 16 25.22 16.52 10.56
CA ASP A 16 24.27 16.71 9.46
C ASP A 16 24.37 15.61 8.41
N ALA A 17 25.59 15.13 8.09
CA ALA A 17 25.77 14.01 7.19
C ALA A 17 25.12 12.72 7.71
N ASN A 18 25.23 12.44 9.02
CA ASN A 18 24.58 11.30 9.65
C ASN A 18 23.06 11.39 9.62
N ARG A 19 22.51 12.59 9.88
CA ARG A 19 21.07 12.86 9.77
C ARG A 19 20.58 12.71 8.32
N LYS A 20 21.27 13.30 7.33
CA LYS A 20 20.97 13.13 5.88
C LYS A 20 20.90 11.65 5.52
N LYS A 21 21.88 10.85 5.96
CA LYS A 21 21.90 9.40 5.73
C LYS A 21 20.71 8.68 6.38
N LYS A 22 20.31 9.05 7.60
CA LYS A 22 19.13 8.49 8.29
C LYS A 22 17.85 8.74 7.49
N VAL A 23 17.66 9.98 7.02
CA VAL A 23 16.50 10.38 6.22
C VAL A 23 16.45 9.60 4.90
N LEU A 24 17.55 9.57 4.13
CA LEU A 24 17.61 8.85 2.84
C LEU A 24 17.39 7.34 2.99
N ASN A 25 17.91 6.73 4.06
CA ASN A 25 17.65 5.32 4.37
C ASN A 25 16.16 5.06 4.61
N GLN A 26 15.47 5.97 5.27
CA GLN A 26 14.03 5.84 5.51
C GLN A 26 13.22 6.02 4.22
N VAL A 27 13.61 6.95 3.36
CA VAL A 27 13.04 7.10 2.01
C VAL A 27 13.14 5.80 1.22
N ASN A 28 14.32 5.16 1.22
CA ASN A 28 14.52 3.88 0.52
C ASN A 28 13.61 2.77 1.05
N LYS A 29 13.40 2.70 2.37
CA LYS A 29 12.46 1.75 2.98
C LYS A 29 11.03 2.03 2.54
N PHE A 30 10.61 3.30 2.56
CA PHE A 30 9.28 3.70 2.13
C PHE A 30 9.02 3.38 0.65
N LEU A 31 9.93 3.76 -0.26
CA LEU A 31 9.79 3.46 -1.69
C LEU A 31 9.72 1.95 -1.97
N LYS A 32 10.50 1.15 -1.21
CA LYS A 32 10.45 -0.31 -1.29
C LYS A 32 9.09 -0.85 -0.83
N ALA A 33 8.57 -0.35 0.30
CA ALA A 33 7.26 -0.73 0.81
C ALA A 33 6.13 -0.33 -0.16
N LYS A 34 6.19 0.88 -0.72
CA LYS A 34 5.24 1.38 -1.73
C LYS A 34 5.25 0.52 -2.98
N GLY A 35 6.43 0.19 -3.52
CA GLY A 35 6.58 -0.72 -4.65
C GLY A 35 6.05 -2.13 -4.36
N GLY A 36 6.44 -2.72 -3.23
CA GLY A 36 5.96 -4.05 -2.80
C GLY A 36 4.45 -4.10 -2.65
N PHE A 37 3.84 -3.05 -2.08
CA PHE A 37 2.40 -2.92 -1.96
C PHE A 37 1.69 -2.86 -3.32
N LEU A 38 2.23 -2.12 -4.29
CA LEU A 38 1.63 -2.08 -5.65
C LEU A 38 1.70 -3.45 -6.35
N THR A 39 2.79 -4.20 -6.17
CA THR A 39 2.89 -5.59 -6.67
C THR A 39 1.88 -6.51 -5.98
N LEU A 40 1.75 -6.41 -4.66
CA LEU A 40 0.76 -7.17 -3.88
C LEU A 40 -0.67 -6.86 -4.34
N ARG A 41 -0.96 -5.59 -4.63
CA ARG A 41 -2.25 -5.13 -5.19
C ARG A 41 -2.55 -5.78 -6.54
N GLU A 42 -1.58 -5.82 -7.45
CA GLU A 42 -1.72 -6.51 -8.75
C GLU A 42 -1.99 -8.00 -8.58
N GLU A 43 -1.28 -8.66 -7.67
CA GLU A 43 -1.46 -10.07 -7.38
C GLU A 43 -2.86 -10.34 -6.78
N ALA A 44 -3.30 -9.51 -5.84
CA ALA A 44 -4.63 -9.59 -5.25
C ALA A 44 -5.72 -9.45 -6.33
N ILE A 45 -5.60 -8.45 -7.21
CA ILE A 45 -6.53 -8.23 -8.34
C ILE A 45 -6.65 -9.47 -9.23
N LYS A 46 -5.53 -10.12 -9.57
CA LYS A 46 -5.51 -11.35 -10.38
C LYS A 46 -6.18 -12.52 -9.66
N LYS A 47 -5.84 -12.73 -8.38
CA LYS A 47 -6.41 -13.82 -7.57
C LYS A 47 -7.92 -13.65 -7.36
N LEU A 48 -8.38 -12.42 -7.10
CA LEU A 48 -9.79 -12.12 -6.92
C LEU A 48 -10.58 -12.31 -8.23
N GLN A 49 -10.01 -11.98 -9.39
CA GLN A 49 -10.63 -12.27 -10.68
C GLN A 49 -10.80 -13.77 -10.91
N ASN A 50 -9.74 -14.55 -10.67
CA ASN A 50 -9.81 -16.01 -10.79
C ASN A 50 -10.86 -16.61 -9.85
N CYS A 51 -10.97 -16.06 -8.63
CA CYS A 51 -11.98 -16.43 -7.64
C CYS A 51 -13.40 -16.15 -8.16
N LEU A 52 -13.64 -14.93 -8.68
CA LEU A 52 -14.93 -14.52 -9.26
C LEU A 52 -15.33 -15.36 -10.49
N GLU A 53 -14.41 -15.57 -11.43
CA GLU A 53 -14.65 -16.40 -12.61
C GLU A 53 -15.00 -17.84 -12.21
N SER A 54 -14.29 -18.40 -11.23
CA SER A 54 -14.57 -19.72 -10.70
C SER A 54 -15.93 -19.80 -10.02
N PHE A 55 -16.32 -18.77 -9.27
CA PHE A 55 -17.64 -18.66 -8.65
C PHE A 55 -18.75 -18.68 -9.70
N ILE A 56 -18.68 -17.79 -10.70
CA ILE A 56 -19.67 -17.69 -11.79
C ILE A 56 -19.79 -19.00 -12.57
N ASN A 57 -18.65 -19.61 -12.92
CA ASN A 57 -18.63 -20.88 -13.67
C ASN A 57 -19.27 -22.02 -12.87
N LYS A 58 -19.10 -22.06 -11.55
CA LYS A 58 -19.71 -23.10 -10.70
C LYS A 58 -21.19 -22.84 -10.43
N GLU A 59 -21.57 -21.57 -10.26
CA GLU A 59 -22.96 -21.15 -10.09
C GLU A 59 -23.82 -21.53 -11.31
N GLY A 60 -23.32 -21.28 -12.53
CA GLY A 60 -24.02 -21.63 -13.78
C GLY A 60 -24.24 -23.13 -14.01
N ASN A 61 -23.41 -23.99 -13.42
CA ASN A 61 -23.48 -25.45 -13.57
C ASN A 61 -24.45 -26.15 -12.58
N THR A 62 -25.01 -25.42 -11.60
CA THR A 62 -25.98 -25.94 -10.63
C THR A 62 -27.43 -25.88 -11.15
N ILE A 63 -27.82 -26.87 -11.97
CA ILE A 63 -29.20 -27.05 -12.49
C ILE A 63 -29.86 -28.24 -11.78
N GLY A 64 -30.80 -28.00 -10.86
CA GLY A 64 -31.66 -29.05 -10.24
C GLY A 64 -32.06 -28.81 -8.76
N SER A 65 -33.12 -29.49 -8.29
CA SER A 65 -33.87 -29.26 -7.03
C SER A 65 -33.11 -29.31 -5.68
N THR A 66 -31.81 -29.60 -5.66
CA THR A 66 -30.95 -29.41 -4.46
C THR A 66 -30.26 -28.04 -4.43
N ARG A 67 -30.84 -27.05 -5.12
CA ARG A 67 -30.21 -25.76 -5.45
C ARG A 67 -29.78 -25.00 -4.19
N ASP A 68 -30.70 -24.63 -3.32
CA ASP A 68 -30.46 -23.60 -2.29
C ASP A 68 -29.35 -23.95 -1.29
N LEU A 69 -29.29 -25.20 -0.82
CA LEU A 69 -28.24 -25.66 0.09
C LEU A 69 -26.87 -25.72 -0.60
N LYS A 70 -26.82 -26.10 -1.89
CA LYS A 70 -25.59 -26.17 -2.68
C LYS A 70 -25.09 -24.78 -3.08
N THR A 71 -25.98 -23.85 -3.42
CA THR A 71 -25.61 -22.46 -3.73
C THR A 71 -25.09 -21.72 -2.49
N SER A 72 -25.72 -21.91 -1.33
CA SER A 72 -25.25 -21.32 -0.06
C SER A 72 -23.85 -21.81 0.33
N ASN A 73 -23.58 -23.12 0.20
CA ASN A 73 -22.25 -23.68 0.49
C ASN A 73 -21.19 -23.21 -0.51
N LEU A 74 -21.57 -22.98 -1.78
CA LEU A 74 -20.69 -22.43 -2.81
C LEU A 74 -20.34 -20.96 -2.51
N ALA A 75 -21.35 -20.14 -2.23
CA ALA A 75 -21.19 -18.73 -1.91
C ALA A 75 -20.34 -18.53 -0.65
N ASP A 76 -20.53 -19.34 0.40
CA ASP A 76 -19.70 -19.30 1.60
C ASP A 76 -18.22 -19.66 1.30
N LYS A 77 -17.98 -20.71 0.50
CA LYS A 77 -16.62 -21.10 0.10
C LYS A 77 -15.90 -19.96 -0.62
N TYR A 78 -16.52 -19.39 -1.65
CA TYR A 78 -15.89 -18.32 -2.44
C TYR A 78 -15.81 -17.01 -1.67
N THR A 79 -16.77 -16.72 -0.78
CA THR A 79 -16.67 -15.59 0.16
C THR A 79 -15.45 -15.73 1.06
N LYS A 80 -15.19 -16.92 1.61
CA LYS A 80 -14.00 -17.21 2.45
C LYS A 80 -12.70 -17.00 1.67
N GLU A 81 -12.62 -17.54 0.46
CA GLU A 81 -11.45 -17.40 -0.40
C GLU A 81 -11.19 -15.94 -0.79
N PHE A 82 -12.24 -15.23 -1.20
CA PHE A 82 -12.17 -13.82 -1.56
C PHE A 82 -11.66 -12.98 -0.38
N GLN A 83 -12.28 -13.12 0.80
CA GLN A 83 -11.88 -12.39 2.01
C GLN A 83 -10.44 -12.72 2.44
N TYR A 84 -9.99 -13.96 2.31
CA TYR A 84 -8.61 -14.33 2.63
C TYR A 84 -7.59 -13.55 1.78
N ILE A 85 -7.87 -13.36 0.48
CA ILE A 85 -7.02 -12.55 -0.39
C ILE A 85 -7.02 -11.09 0.07
N LEU A 86 -8.16 -10.56 0.51
CA LEU A 86 -8.26 -9.18 0.98
C LEU A 86 -7.53 -8.93 2.29
N VAL A 87 -7.54 -9.89 3.22
CA VAL A 87 -6.76 -9.79 4.47
C VAL A 87 -5.28 -9.58 4.15
N LYS A 88 -4.71 -10.37 3.24
CA LYS A 88 -3.32 -10.20 2.81
C LYS A 88 -3.05 -8.84 2.18
N TYR A 89 -3.97 -8.36 1.36
CA TYR A 89 -3.86 -7.02 0.79
C TYR A 89 -3.84 -5.93 1.88
N ASN A 90 -4.75 -6.04 2.86
CA ASN A 90 -4.86 -5.09 3.97
C ASN A 90 -3.61 -5.11 4.87
N ASP A 91 -3.00 -6.28 5.09
CA ASP A 91 -1.74 -6.39 5.83
C ASP A 91 -0.63 -5.59 5.12
N GLY A 92 -0.55 -5.68 3.79
CA GLY A 92 0.39 -4.89 3.00
C GLY A 92 0.09 -3.39 3.04
N LEU A 93 -1.19 -2.99 3.05
CA LEU A 93 -1.59 -1.58 3.21
C LEU A 93 -1.17 -1.05 4.58
N LEU A 94 -1.34 -1.85 5.63
CA LEU A 94 -0.92 -1.51 6.98
C LEU A 94 0.61 -1.34 7.07
N GLU A 95 1.38 -2.19 6.39
CA GLU A 95 2.83 -2.06 6.31
C GLU A 95 3.26 -0.78 5.57
N LEU A 96 2.62 -0.46 4.44
CA LEU A 96 2.86 0.80 3.73
C LEU A 96 2.60 2.01 4.64
N ASN A 97 1.48 2.00 5.36
CA ASN A 97 1.09 3.06 6.27
C ASN A 97 2.12 3.26 7.40
N LYS A 98 2.62 2.17 7.99
CA LYS A 98 3.68 2.24 9.01
C LYS A 98 4.96 2.86 8.46
N ASN A 99 5.36 2.49 7.24
CA ASN A 99 6.56 3.04 6.60
C ASN A 99 6.39 4.53 6.28
N TYR A 100 5.20 4.96 5.86
CA TYR A 100 4.87 6.36 5.63
C TYR A 100 5.02 7.19 6.92
N TYR A 101 4.33 6.82 8.01
CA TYR A 101 4.42 7.57 9.27
C TYR A 101 5.85 7.58 9.84
N SER A 102 6.58 6.48 9.69
CA SER A 102 7.99 6.43 10.09
C SER A 102 8.86 7.37 9.25
N LEU A 103 8.55 7.58 7.97
CA LEU A 103 9.23 8.53 7.11
C LEU A 103 8.87 9.97 7.47
N GLU A 104 7.58 10.26 7.61
CA GLU A 104 7.06 11.58 8.01
C GLU A 104 7.73 12.05 9.30
N ASN A 105 7.76 11.22 10.34
CA ASN A 105 8.42 11.55 11.61
C ASN A 105 9.90 11.86 11.43
N ILE A 106 10.63 11.03 10.66
CA ILE A 106 12.06 11.24 10.43
C ILE A 106 12.31 12.52 9.63
N VAL A 107 11.47 12.84 8.64
CA VAL A 107 11.59 14.09 7.87
C VAL A 107 11.32 15.30 8.78
N GLN A 108 10.28 15.25 9.62
CA GLN A 108 9.93 16.33 10.55
C GLN A 108 11.00 16.56 11.63
N GLU A 109 11.58 15.49 12.20
CA GLU A 109 12.75 15.55 13.11
C GLU A 109 13.96 16.24 12.47
N ASN A 110 14.04 16.26 11.14
CA ASN A 110 15.19 16.72 10.37
C ASN A 110 14.83 17.88 9.44
N LYS A 111 13.77 18.64 9.71
CA LYS A 111 13.26 19.74 8.86
C LYS A 111 14.25 20.88 8.62
N GLU A 112 15.28 20.98 9.47
CA GLU A 112 16.38 21.95 9.33
C GLU A 112 17.29 21.61 8.13
N LEU A 113 17.29 20.36 7.68
CA LEU A 113 18.07 19.94 6.53
C LEU A 113 17.30 20.23 5.24
N GLU A 114 17.97 20.87 4.29
CA GLU A 114 17.43 21.12 2.95
C GLU A 114 16.93 19.83 2.27
N VAL A 115 17.67 18.73 2.43
CA VAL A 115 17.30 17.41 1.89
C VAL A 115 15.93 16.94 2.41
N SER A 116 15.58 17.25 3.66
CA SER A 116 14.30 16.87 4.26
C SER A 116 13.15 17.65 3.63
N LEU A 117 13.32 18.96 3.42
CA LEU A 117 12.34 19.82 2.76
C LEU A 117 12.11 19.38 1.30
N MET A 118 13.18 19.01 0.58
CA MET A 118 13.07 18.49 -0.78
C MET A 118 12.31 17.16 -0.81
N ILE A 119 12.61 16.24 0.11
CA ILE A 119 11.90 14.95 0.23
C ILE A 119 10.43 15.14 0.57
N GLU A 120 10.12 16.04 1.49
CA GLU A 120 8.74 16.39 1.86
C GLU A 120 7.93 16.84 0.64
N ASN A 121 8.52 17.67 -0.21
CA ASN A 121 7.91 18.16 -1.44
C ASN A 121 7.76 17.08 -2.51
N ILE A 122 8.83 16.31 -2.79
CA ILE A 122 8.82 15.25 -3.82
C ILE A 122 7.78 14.18 -3.49
N LEU A 123 7.75 13.73 -2.23
CA LEU A 123 6.84 12.68 -1.78
C LEU A 123 5.47 13.24 -1.32
N GLN A 124 5.29 14.55 -1.40
CA GLN A 124 4.08 15.27 -1.01
C GLN A 124 3.56 14.85 0.37
N LEU A 125 4.45 14.70 1.36
CA LEU A 125 4.14 14.05 2.63
C LEU A 125 2.94 14.69 3.35
N ASN A 126 2.78 16.01 3.25
CA ASN A 126 1.66 16.76 3.85
C ASN A 126 0.28 16.50 3.20
N SER A 127 0.24 15.89 2.02
CA SER A 127 -0.98 15.58 1.28
C SER A 127 -1.17 14.09 1.03
N PHE A 128 -0.34 13.26 1.67
CA PHE A 128 -0.47 11.82 1.54
C PHE A 128 -1.83 11.37 2.07
N ASN A 129 -2.57 10.69 1.21
CA ASN A 129 -3.92 10.24 1.52
C ASN A 129 -3.99 8.72 1.42
N LEU A 130 -3.97 8.05 2.57
CA LEU A 130 -4.08 6.60 2.64
C LEU A 130 -5.43 6.10 2.09
N ASP A 131 -6.48 6.92 2.10
CA ASP A 131 -7.79 6.54 1.57
C ASP A 131 -7.77 6.37 0.04
N LYS A 132 -6.77 6.91 -0.68
CA LYS A 132 -6.52 6.56 -2.09
C LYS A 132 -6.20 5.06 -2.27
N TYR A 133 -5.79 4.40 -1.20
CA TYR A 133 -5.41 2.99 -1.14
C TYR A 133 -6.39 2.14 -0.31
N LYS A 134 -7.33 2.74 0.43
CA LYS A 134 -8.45 2.00 1.06
C LYS A 134 -9.58 1.85 0.06
N ILE A 135 -9.92 0.60 -0.25
CA ILE A 135 -10.64 0.34 -1.50
C ILE A 135 -11.85 -0.59 -1.33
N PHE A 136 -11.99 -1.29 -0.21
CA PHE A 136 -13.11 -2.22 -0.04
C PHE A 136 -14.32 -1.56 0.54
N LYS A 137 -15.46 -1.82 -0.08
CA LYS A 137 -16.76 -1.34 0.38
C LYS A 137 -17.49 -2.39 1.21
N PHE A 138 -17.25 -3.68 0.95
CA PHE A 138 -18.07 -4.76 1.51
C PHE A 138 -17.32 -5.83 2.32
N ALA A 139 -16.02 -6.02 2.10
CA ALA A 139 -15.38 -7.30 2.42
C ALA A 139 -14.41 -7.32 3.62
N THR A 140 -14.77 -6.68 4.74
CA THR A 140 -14.01 -6.76 6.01
C THR A 140 -14.75 -7.45 7.16
N ASN A 141 -15.96 -7.98 6.96
CA ASN A 141 -16.68 -8.71 8.02
C ASN A 141 -16.17 -10.15 8.12
N SER A 142 -15.09 -10.33 8.91
CA SER A 142 -14.43 -11.61 9.18
C SER A 142 -14.98 -12.38 10.38
N GLN A 143 -15.98 -11.85 11.11
CA GLN A 143 -16.57 -12.55 12.25
C GLN A 143 -17.53 -13.66 11.80
N GLU A 144 -17.25 -14.88 12.26
CA GLU A 144 -18.10 -16.07 12.13
C GLU A 144 -19.49 -15.75 12.72
N GLY A 145 -20.54 -15.71 11.87
CA GLY A 145 -21.93 -15.43 12.29
C GLY A 145 -22.56 -14.14 11.71
N THR A 146 -21.76 -13.18 11.26
CA THR A 146 -22.22 -11.92 10.59
C THR A 146 -21.71 -11.78 9.15
N ARG A 147 -21.17 -12.86 8.59
CA ARG A 147 -20.64 -12.92 7.22
C ARG A 147 -21.77 -12.66 6.22
N ILE A 148 -21.78 -11.47 5.62
CA ILE A 148 -22.55 -11.23 4.41
C ILE A 148 -21.93 -12.13 3.33
N GLN A 149 -22.71 -13.09 2.82
CA GLN A 149 -22.29 -13.85 1.64
C GLN A 149 -22.10 -12.87 0.48
N LEU A 150 -20.92 -12.87 -0.12
CA LEU A 150 -20.65 -12.05 -1.28
C LEU A 150 -21.28 -12.71 -2.51
N ASN A 151 -22.04 -11.93 -3.27
CA ASN A 151 -22.45 -12.30 -4.62
C ASN A 151 -21.43 -11.78 -5.65
N SER A 152 -21.56 -12.23 -6.89
CA SER A 152 -20.67 -11.88 -8.00
C SER A 152 -20.57 -10.37 -8.25
N ASN A 153 -21.67 -9.62 -8.11
CA ASN A 153 -21.68 -8.17 -8.29
C ASN A 153 -20.85 -7.46 -7.20
N MET A 154 -21.01 -7.84 -5.94
CA MET A 154 -20.23 -7.28 -4.83
C MET A 154 -18.73 -7.57 -5.01
N MET A 155 -18.37 -8.79 -5.40
CA MET A 155 -16.98 -9.16 -5.70
C MET A 155 -16.40 -8.34 -6.85
N ALA A 156 -17.18 -8.14 -7.93
CA ALA A 156 -16.77 -7.34 -9.07
C ALA A 156 -16.57 -5.85 -8.70
N GLU A 157 -17.44 -5.28 -7.86
CA GLU A 157 -17.29 -3.91 -7.35
C GLU A 157 -15.98 -3.72 -6.56
N ASP A 158 -15.66 -4.64 -5.66
CA ASP A 158 -14.41 -4.57 -4.88
C ASP A 158 -13.17 -4.75 -5.78
N ILE A 159 -13.21 -5.63 -6.80
CA ILE A 159 -12.12 -5.77 -7.79
C ILE A 159 -11.93 -4.50 -8.62
N ASN A 160 -13.02 -3.88 -9.08
CA ASN A 160 -12.94 -2.65 -9.87
C ASN A 160 -12.38 -1.49 -9.04
N SER A 161 -12.80 -1.41 -7.77
CA SER A 161 -12.21 -0.48 -6.82
C SER A 161 -10.70 -0.72 -6.70
N LEU A 162 -10.23 -1.98 -6.63
CA LEU A 162 -8.79 -2.30 -6.58
C LEU A 162 -8.03 -1.96 -7.85
N ARG A 163 -8.66 -1.98 -9.01
CA ARG A 163 -8.02 -1.53 -10.25
C ARG A 163 -7.92 -0.01 -10.35
N LYS A 164 -8.82 0.72 -9.71
CA LYS A 164 -8.91 2.18 -9.77
C LYS A 164 -7.58 2.84 -9.39
N ASN A 165 -7.07 3.74 -10.23
CA ASN A 165 -5.85 4.52 -10.01
C ASN A 165 -4.55 3.69 -9.87
N LEU A 166 -4.56 2.37 -10.12
CA LEU A 166 -3.35 1.55 -9.98
C LEU A 166 -2.22 2.02 -10.92
N ASN A 167 -2.55 2.32 -12.18
CA ASN A 167 -1.57 2.80 -13.15
C ASN A 167 -1.00 4.17 -12.76
N GLU A 168 -1.86 5.08 -12.27
CA GLU A 168 -1.45 6.40 -11.79
C GLU A 168 -0.46 6.27 -10.62
N LEU A 169 -0.75 5.41 -9.65
CA LEU A 169 0.12 5.16 -8.50
C LEU A 169 1.46 4.54 -8.89
N LYS A 170 1.50 3.70 -9.94
CA LYS A 170 2.75 3.17 -10.47
C LYS A 170 3.58 4.25 -11.14
N LEU A 171 2.95 5.14 -11.92
CA LEU A 171 3.63 6.27 -12.54
C LEU A 171 4.16 7.26 -11.49
N GLU A 172 3.36 7.54 -10.45
CA GLU A 172 3.76 8.35 -9.29
C GLU A 172 5.03 7.78 -8.65
N LEU A 173 5.05 6.46 -8.35
CA LEU A 173 6.22 5.82 -7.76
C LEU A 173 7.47 5.89 -8.65
N GLU A 174 7.32 5.72 -9.97
CA GLU A 174 8.47 5.82 -10.88
C GLU A 174 9.00 7.25 -10.98
N GLN A 175 8.12 8.26 -10.94
CA GLN A 175 8.52 9.67 -10.90
C GLN A 175 9.24 10.02 -9.59
N GLU A 176 8.69 9.61 -8.44
CA GLU A 176 9.32 9.81 -7.12
C GLU A 176 10.74 9.20 -7.07
N LYS A 177 10.90 7.96 -7.57
CA LYS A 177 12.22 7.31 -7.65
C LYS A 177 13.19 8.10 -8.52
N LYS A 178 12.73 8.67 -9.64
CA LYS A 178 13.55 9.46 -10.55
C LYS A 178 14.03 10.75 -9.88
N GLU A 179 13.13 11.50 -9.26
CA GLU A 179 13.46 12.76 -8.59
C GLU A 179 14.41 12.54 -7.40
N LEU A 180 14.16 11.49 -6.59
CA LEU A 180 15.00 11.17 -5.44
C LEU A 180 16.39 10.64 -5.81
N ARG A 181 16.55 10.01 -6.98
CA ARG A 181 17.87 9.63 -7.50
C ARG A 181 18.71 10.86 -7.85
N ASN A 182 18.10 11.90 -8.42
CA ASN A 182 18.79 13.14 -8.70
C ASN A 182 19.25 13.81 -7.40
N LEU A 183 18.40 13.80 -6.38
CA LEU A 183 18.72 14.34 -5.05
C LEU A 183 19.87 13.61 -4.32
N ALA A 184 20.08 12.32 -4.62
CA ALA A 184 21.16 11.54 -4.02
C ALA A 184 22.50 11.66 -4.76
N ALA A 185 22.51 12.25 -5.95
CA ALA A 185 23.71 12.51 -6.75
C ALA A 185 24.37 13.86 -6.41
N ASP A 186 23.66 14.73 -5.68
CA ASP A 186 24.09 16.04 -5.18
C ASP A 186 24.55 15.98 -3.69
#